data_AF-A0A0L6UAX7-F1
#
_entry.id   AF-A0A0L6UAX7-F1
#
_cell.length_a   1.000
_cell.length_b   1.000
_cell.length_c   1.000
_cell.angle_alpha   90.00
_cell.angle_beta   90.00
_cell.angle_gamma   90.00
#
_symmetry.space_group_name_H-M   'P 1'
#
loop_
_entity.id
_entity.type
_entity.pdbx_description
1 polymer ?
#
loop_
_entity_poly.entity_id
_entity_poly.type
_entity_poly.pdbx_seq_one_letter_code
_entity_poly.pdbx_strand_id
1 'polypeptide(L)'
;MWSHISQLAFSQQYPMLSRDFPSTHHEQRVKVLDSSTYQEAGALLFKSDQKDEVAQWERFLELNPALVNPKESFADFLDIFKLENVKKHLDLLEELFQTSKQSKPHFGQLWSKLLNRKMKFKGFLVLSGTVSDPSHISQLAFAQQHPRLSRDCKTTLINKELRPWTPPQLRRL
;
A
#
# COMPACT_ATOMS: atom_id res chain seq x y z
N MET A 1 -7.98 21.55 14.97
CA MET A 1 -7.83 21.65 16.44
C MET A 1 -8.30 20.37 17.14
N TRP A 2 -9.54 19.92 16.90
CA TRP A 2 -10.14 18.72 17.54
C TRP A 2 -9.42 17.38 17.31
N SER A 3 -8.85 17.16 16.11
CA SER A 3 -8.09 15.93 15.82
C SER A 3 -6.89 15.74 16.77
N HIS A 4 -6.11 16.81 17.02
CA HIS A 4 -4.96 16.75 17.92
C HIS A 4 -5.36 16.47 19.37
N ILE A 5 -6.45 17.07 19.85
CA ILE A 5 -6.96 16.83 21.21
C ILE A 5 -7.34 15.36 21.39
N SER A 6 -8.10 14.80 20.44
CA SER A 6 -8.45 13.37 20.48
C SER A 6 -7.23 12.44 20.43
N GLN A 7 -6.20 12.80 19.66
CA GLN A 7 -4.98 12.00 19.57
C GLN A 7 -4.22 11.98 20.90
N LEU A 8 -4.13 13.15 21.55
CA LEU A 8 -3.47 13.26 22.85
C LEU A 8 -4.22 12.46 23.92
N ALA A 9 -5.54 12.66 24.01
CA ALA A 9 -6.39 11.93 24.96
C ALA A 9 -6.29 10.40 24.75
N PHE A 10 -6.35 9.95 23.49
CA PHE A 10 -6.22 8.54 23.14
C PHE A 10 -4.85 7.96 23.53
N SER A 11 -3.78 8.71 23.29
CA SER A 11 -2.42 8.27 23.63
C SER A 11 -2.19 8.21 25.15
N GLN A 12 -2.87 9.07 25.92
CA GLN A 12 -2.79 9.06 27.37
C GLN A 12 -3.61 7.94 28.01
N GLN A 13 -4.85 7.73 27.54
CA GLN A 13 -5.74 6.71 28.10
C GLN A 13 -5.40 5.29 27.62
N TYR A 14 -4.96 5.16 26.37
CA TYR A 14 -4.69 3.87 25.73
C TYR A 14 -3.30 3.84 25.07
N PRO A 15 -2.20 3.98 25.84
CA PRO A 15 -0.86 4.15 25.27
C PRO A 15 -0.42 2.98 24.38
N MET A 16 -0.78 1.74 24.77
CA MET A 16 -0.48 0.55 23.96
C MET A 16 -1.31 0.51 22.66
N LEU A 17 -2.60 0.85 22.69
CA LEU A 17 -3.42 0.91 21.47
C LEU A 17 -2.98 2.06 20.56
N SER A 18 -2.57 3.20 21.11
CA SER A 18 -2.03 4.31 20.31
C SER A 18 -0.75 3.95 19.58
N ARG A 19 0.11 3.12 20.21
CA ARG A 19 1.31 2.59 19.55
C ARG A 19 0.96 1.58 18.46
N ASP A 20 0.02 0.69 18.71
CA ASP A 20 -0.30 -0.41 17.81
C ASP A 20 -1.22 0.05 16.64
N PHE A 21 -1.99 1.12 16.84
CA PHE A 21 -2.88 1.75 15.85
C PHE A 21 -2.58 3.26 15.69
N PRO A 22 -1.36 3.63 15.23
CA PRO A 22 -0.91 5.03 15.21
C PRO A 22 -1.72 5.90 14.23
N SER A 23 -2.36 5.27 13.24
CA SER A 23 -3.11 5.92 12.16
C SER A 23 -4.62 6.01 12.44
N THR A 24 -5.07 5.71 13.66
CA THR A 24 -6.50 5.72 14.04
C THR A 24 -7.12 7.09 13.71
N HIS A 25 -8.22 7.14 12.96
CA HIS A 25 -8.88 8.40 12.60
C HIS A 25 -9.55 9.07 13.80
N HIS A 26 -9.75 10.39 13.73
CA HIS A 26 -10.36 11.18 14.80
C HIS A 26 -11.68 10.59 15.31
N GLU A 27 -12.60 10.23 14.42
CA GLU A 27 -13.90 9.66 14.79
C GLU A 27 -13.78 8.30 15.48
N GLN A 28 -12.82 7.47 15.07
CA GLN A 28 -12.53 6.19 15.73
C GLN A 28 -11.95 6.45 17.12
N ARG A 29 -11.04 7.41 17.26
CA ARG A 29 -10.49 7.79 18.58
C ARG A 29 -11.58 8.28 19.51
N VAL A 30 -12.52 9.10 19.05
CA VAL A 30 -13.65 9.56 19.87
C VAL A 30 -14.48 8.36 20.35
N LYS A 31 -14.87 7.45 19.44
CA LYS A 31 -15.61 6.22 19.82
C LYS A 31 -14.85 5.34 20.82
N VAL A 32 -13.53 5.25 20.69
CA VAL A 32 -12.68 4.48 21.61
C VAL A 32 -12.54 5.19 22.95
N LEU A 33 -12.44 6.52 22.97
CA LEU A 33 -12.42 7.30 24.21
C LEU A 33 -13.74 7.19 24.99
N ASP A 34 -14.86 6.97 24.29
CA ASP A 34 -16.17 6.72 24.92
C ASP A 34 -16.32 5.29 25.47
N SER A 35 -15.37 4.39 25.20
CA SER A 35 -15.44 3.01 25.69
C SER A 35 -15.16 2.92 27.19
N SER A 36 -15.86 1.99 27.83
CA SER A 36 -15.81 1.83 29.29
C SER A 36 -14.63 1.00 29.77
N THR A 37 -14.03 0.22 28.86
CA THR A 37 -12.94 -0.72 29.16
C THR A 37 -11.90 -0.76 28.05
N TYR A 38 -10.68 -1.16 28.42
CA TYR A 38 -9.59 -1.36 27.47
C TYR A 38 -9.88 -2.46 26.44
N GLN A 39 -10.58 -3.52 26.84
CA GLN A 39 -10.96 -4.61 25.95
C GLN A 39 -11.96 -4.14 24.90
N GLU A 40 -12.93 -3.33 25.29
CA GLU A 40 -13.91 -2.73 24.39
C GLU A 40 -13.23 -1.75 23.41
N ALA A 41 -12.34 -0.89 23.91
CA ALA A 41 -11.49 -0.02 23.09
C ALA A 41 -10.73 -0.80 22.01
N GLY A 42 -10.05 -1.88 22.41
CA GLY A 42 -9.31 -2.75 21.49
C GLY A 42 -10.24 -3.37 20.43
N ALA A 43 -11.37 -3.96 20.86
CA ALA A 43 -12.31 -4.61 19.96
C ALA A 43 -12.88 -3.64 18.90
N LEU A 44 -13.13 -2.38 19.26
CA LEU A 44 -13.59 -1.34 18.33
C LEU A 44 -12.55 -1.04 17.25
N LEU A 45 -11.26 -0.96 17.61
CA LEU A 45 -10.17 -0.74 16.66
C LEU A 45 -9.99 -1.94 15.73
N PHE A 46 -9.91 -3.16 16.27
CA PHE A 46 -9.77 -4.38 15.46
C PHE A 46 -10.92 -4.55 14.46
N LYS A 47 -12.16 -4.29 14.90
CA LYS A 47 -13.33 -4.37 14.01
C LYS A 47 -13.28 -3.32 12.90
N SER A 48 -12.76 -2.13 13.18
CA SER A 48 -12.63 -1.09 12.17
C SER A 48 -11.57 -1.45 11.14
N ASP A 49 -10.40 -1.91 11.56
CA ASP A 49 -9.34 -2.33 10.65
C ASP A 49 -9.79 -3.49 9.77
N GLN A 50 -10.52 -4.48 10.33
CA GLN A 50 -11.09 -5.56 9.55
C GLN A 50 -12.06 -5.06 8.48
N LYS A 51 -12.90 -4.07 8.81
CA LYS A 51 -13.82 -3.47 7.83
C LYS A 51 -13.06 -2.75 6.72
N ASP A 52 -12.01 -2.01 7.08
CA ASP A 52 -11.19 -1.28 6.11
C ASP A 52 -10.38 -2.23 5.23
N GLU A 53 -9.88 -3.35 5.77
CA GLU A 53 -9.22 -4.41 5.02
C GLU A 53 -10.15 -5.05 4.00
N VAL A 54 -11.39 -5.38 4.40
CA VAL A 54 -12.41 -5.91 3.47
C VAL A 54 -12.69 -4.91 2.35
N ALA A 55 -12.83 -3.62 2.67
CA ALA A 55 -13.04 -2.58 1.65
C ALA A 55 -11.83 -2.44 0.72
N GLN A 56 -10.59 -2.54 1.23
CA GLN A 56 -9.40 -2.51 0.38
C GLN A 56 -9.26 -3.77 -0.47
N TRP A 57 -9.69 -4.92 0.03
CA TRP A 57 -9.73 -6.17 -0.73
C TRP A 57 -10.68 -6.08 -1.92
N GLU A 58 -11.89 -5.54 -1.72
CA GLU A 58 -12.86 -5.31 -2.80
C GLU A 58 -12.30 -4.36 -3.86
N ARG A 59 -11.73 -3.22 -3.45
CA ARG A 59 -11.04 -2.28 -4.35
C ARG A 59 -9.88 -2.93 -5.11
N PHE A 60 -9.09 -3.76 -4.42
CA PHE A 60 -8.00 -4.50 -5.05
C PHE A 60 -8.52 -5.42 -6.15
N LEU A 61 -9.62 -6.14 -5.92
CA LEU A 61 -10.23 -6.99 -6.94
C LEU A 61 -10.76 -6.19 -8.14
N GLU A 62 -11.40 -5.05 -7.91
CA GLU A 62 -11.88 -4.18 -8.99
C GLU A 62 -10.77 -3.70 -9.91
N LEU A 63 -9.61 -3.33 -9.34
CA LEU A 63 -8.45 -2.85 -10.08
C LEU A 63 -7.62 -3.99 -10.70
N ASN A 64 -7.82 -5.23 -10.23
CA ASN A 64 -7.05 -6.41 -10.63
C ASN A 64 -7.95 -7.59 -11.09
N PRO A 65 -8.91 -7.38 -12.02
CA PRO A 65 -9.94 -8.37 -12.34
C PRO A 65 -9.42 -9.66 -13.00
N ALA A 66 -8.19 -9.65 -13.51
CA ALA A 66 -7.58 -10.80 -14.17
C ALA A 66 -6.24 -11.22 -13.54
N LEU A 67 -5.95 -10.76 -12.33
CA LEU A 67 -4.73 -11.11 -11.62
C LEU A 67 -4.74 -12.60 -11.23
N VAL A 68 -3.62 -13.27 -11.42
CA VAL A 68 -3.46 -14.67 -10.98
C VAL A 68 -3.25 -14.66 -9.47
N ASN A 69 -3.98 -15.52 -8.76
CA ASN A 69 -3.93 -15.67 -7.30
C ASN A 69 -4.11 -14.33 -6.53
N PRO A 70 -5.22 -13.59 -6.75
CA PRO A 70 -5.39 -12.27 -6.16
C PRO A 70 -5.39 -12.30 -4.63
N LYS A 71 -5.89 -13.38 -4.02
CA LYS A 71 -5.91 -13.56 -2.56
C LYS A 71 -4.50 -13.62 -1.97
N GLU A 72 -3.63 -14.46 -2.54
CA GLU A 72 -2.24 -14.58 -2.09
C GLU A 72 -1.48 -13.28 -2.32
N SER A 73 -1.68 -12.63 -3.47
CA SER A 73 -1.04 -11.36 -3.79
C SER A 73 -1.45 -10.25 -2.82
N PHE A 74 -2.73 -10.12 -2.51
CA PHE A 74 -3.20 -9.12 -1.54
C PHE A 74 -2.71 -9.42 -0.12
N ALA A 75 -2.72 -10.69 0.30
CA ALA A 75 -2.21 -11.08 1.61
C ALA A 75 -0.71 -10.77 1.78
N ASP A 76 0.13 -11.12 0.80
CA ASP A 76 1.56 -10.78 0.84
C ASP A 76 1.77 -9.25 0.79
N PHE A 77 0.98 -8.53 0.00
CA PHE A 77 1.06 -7.07 -0.06
C PHE A 77 0.67 -6.40 1.27
N LEU A 78 -0.38 -6.88 1.92
CA LEU A 78 -0.85 -6.40 3.21
C LEU A 78 0.14 -6.70 4.34
N ASP A 79 0.69 -7.92 4.37
CA ASP A 79 1.70 -8.30 5.37
C ASP A 79 2.93 -7.39 5.30
N ILE A 80 3.41 -7.14 4.08
CA ILE A 80 4.64 -6.37 3.82
C ILE A 80 4.46 -4.87 4.03
N PHE A 81 3.38 -4.28 3.50
CA PHE A 81 3.21 -2.82 3.49
C PHE A 81 2.31 -2.29 4.61
N LYS A 82 1.50 -3.13 5.26
CA LYS A 82 0.41 -2.74 6.19
C LYS A 82 -0.73 -2.00 5.48
N LEU A 83 -1.92 -2.04 6.09
CA LEU A 83 -3.18 -1.60 5.50
C LEU A 83 -3.15 -0.17 4.96
N GLU A 84 -2.54 0.78 5.68
CA GLU A 84 -2.44 2.18 5.27
C GLU A 84 -1.67 2.35 3.95
N ASN A 85 -0.56 1.63 3.77
CA ASN A 85 0.23 1.73 2.55
C ASN A 85 -0.41 0.96 1.39
N VAL A 86 -1.14 -0.14 1.67
CA VAL A 86 -1.98 -0.79 0.66
C VAL A 86 -3.05 0.19 0.17
N LYS A 87 -3.72 0.90 1.07
CA LYS A 87 -4.70 1.94 0.72
C LYS A 87 -4.08 3.02 -0.16
N LYS A 88 -2.94 3.60 0.24
CA LYS A 88 -2.21 4.60 -0.57
C LYS A 88 -1.83 4.07 -1.96
N HIS A 89 -1.37 2.82 -2.04
CA HIS A 89 -1.05 2.20 -3.33
C HIS A 89 -2.29 2.08 -4.22
N LEU A 90 -3.42 1.65 -3.67
CA LEU A 90 -4.68 1.56 -4.40
C LEU A 90 -5.22 2.93 -4.81
N ASP A 91 -5.03 3.96 -3.99
CA ASP A 91 -5.38 5.35 -4.31
C ASP A 91 -4.54 5.84 -5.51
N LEU A 92 -3.21 5.62 -5.48
CA LEU A 92 -2.33 5.98 -6.61
C LEU A 92 -2.66 5.19 -7.89
N LEU A 93 -3.07 3.93 -7.76
CA LEU A 93 -3.49 3.12 -8.91
C LEU A 93 -4.82 3.62 -9.49
N GLU A 94 -5.75 4.06 -8.66
CA GLU A 94 -7.00 4.69 -9.10
C GLU A 94 -6.70 6.03 -9.77
N GLU A 95 -5.81 6.87 -9.22
CA GLU A 95 -5.34 8.10 -9.87
C GLU A 95 -4.72 7.82 -11.24
N LEU A 96 -3.88 6.78 -11.35
CA LEU A 96 -3.32 6.34 -12.62
C LEU A 96 -4.41 5.91 -13.61
N PHE A 97 -5.46 5.24 -13.14
CA PHE A 97 -6.61 4.94 -13.97
C PHE A 97 -7.33 6.22 -14.42
N GLN A 98 -7.53 7.22 -13.56
CA GLN A 98 -8.19 8.48 -13.93
C GLN A 98 -7.42 9.26 -15.02
N THR A 99 -6.10 9.05 -15.15
CA THR A 99 -5.31 9.65 -16.26
C THR A 99 -5.31 8.80 -17.54
N SER A 100 -5.91 7.61 -17.52
CA SER A 100 -6.02 6.70 -18.66
C SER A 100 -7.20 7.07 -19.56
N LYS A 101 -7.08 6.75 -20.86
CA LYS A 101 -8.19 6.86 -21.83
C LYS A 101 -9.12 5.63 -21.83
N GLN A 102 -8.85 4.66 -20.96
CA GLN A 102 -9.54 3.37 -20.95
C GLN A 102 -10.72 3.37 -19.97
N SER A 103 -11.67 2.46 -20.17
CA SER A 103 -12.67 2.15 -19.13
C SER A 103 -12.02 1.41 -17.96
N LYS A 104 -12.58 1.54 -16.74
CA LYS A 104 -12.04 0.89 -15.53
C LYS A 104 -11.82 -0.62 -15.72
N PRO A 105 -12.77 -1.39 -16.28
CA PRO A 105 -12.57 -2.83 -16.49
C PRO A 105 -11.44 -3.11 -17.49
N HIS A 106 -11.31 -2.32 -18.56
CA HIS A 106 -10.25 -2.52 -19.54
C HIS A 106 -8.88 -2.15 -18.99
N PHE A 107 -8.77 -1.04 -18.25
CA PHE A 107 -7.55 -0.67 -17.54
C PHE A 107 -7.12 -1.77 -16.57
N GLY A 108 -8.04 -2.28 -15.74
CA GLY A 108 -7.76 -3.37 -14.80
C GLY A 108 -7.29 -4.65 -15.49
N GLN A 109 -7.81 -4.97 -16.68
CA GLN A 109 -7.30 -6.09 -17.48
C GLN A 109 -5.87 -5.86 -17.97
N LEU A 110 -5.55 -4.66 -18.46
CA LEU A 110 -4.18 -4.31 -18.90
C LEU A 110 -3.20 -4.36 -17.72
N TRP A 111 -3.60 -3.79 -16.57
CA TRP A 111 -2.82 -3.81 -15.34
C TRP A 111 -2.57 -5.24 -14.86
N SER A 112 -3.63 -6.06 -14.78
CA SER A 112 -3.51 -7.48 -14.41
C SER A 112 -2.59 -8.25 -15.37
N LYS A 113 -2.66 -8.00 -16.68
CA LYS A 113 -1.76 -8.62 -17.67
C LYS A 113 -0.31 -8.22 -17.45
N LEU A 114 -0.06 -6.95 -17.12
CA LEU A 114 1.28 -6.47 -16.76
C LEU A 114 1.80 -7.19 -15.51
N LEU A 115 1.00 -7.24 -14.45
CA LEU A 115 1.37 -7.88 -13.18
C LEU A 115 1.63 -9.38 -13.35
N ASN A 116 0.80 -10.06 -14.14
CA ASN A 116 0.97 -11.48 -14.49
C ASN A 116 2.13 -11.74 -15.46
N ARG A 117 2.89 -10.72 -15.87
CA ARG A 117 3.98 -10.79 -16.87
C ARG A 117 3.52 -11.32 -18.23
N LYS A 118 2.22 -11.23 -18.53
CA LYS A 118 1.62 -11.56 -19.84
C LYS A 118 1.69 -10.36 -20.80
N MET A 119 2.13 -9.21 -20.32
CA MET A 119 2.33 -7.99 -21.09
C MET A 119 3.64 -7.33 -20.68
N LYS A 120 4.39 -6.82 -21.65
CA LYS A 120 5.59 -6.01 -21.39
C LYS A 120 5.18 -4.60 -20.96
N PHE A 121 5.99 -3.98 -20.09
CA PHE A 121 5.74 -2.62 -19.60
C PHE A 121 5.53 -1.58 -20.72
N LYS A 122 6.38 -1.59 -21.76
CA LYS A 122 6.20 -0.70 -22.92
C LYS A 122 4.86 -0.91 -23.62
N GLY A 123 4.38 -2.15 -23.70
CA GLY A 123 3.07 -2.47 -24.26
C GLY A 123 1.94 -1.93 -23.39
N PHE A 124 2.07 -2.02 -22.08
CA PHE A 124 1.11 -1.43 -21.14
C PHE A 124 1.02 0.09 -21.32
N LEU A 125 2.14 0.82 -21.38
CA LEU A 125 2.14 2.27 -21.55
C LEU A 125 1.41 2.72 -22.82
N VAL A 126 1.63 2.02 -23.93
CA VAL A 126 0.98 2.31 -25.20
C VAL A 126 -0.52 2.04 -25.14
N LEU A 127 -0.93 0.88 -24.59
CA LEU A 127 -2.32 0.44 -24.60
C LEU A 127 -3.17 1.14 -23.54
N SER A 128 -2.61 1.46 -22.38
CA SER A 128 -3.33 2.18 -21.32
C SER A 128 -3.59 3.64 -21.70
N GLY A 129 -2.78 4.21 -22.59
CA GLY A 129 -2.95 5.60 -23.04
C GLY A 129 -2.90 6.61 -21.90
N THR A 130 -2.26 6.25 -20.78
CA THR A 130 -2.05 7.13 -19.64
C THR A 130 -1.02 8.21 -19.97
N VAL A 131 -1.24 9.41 -19.43
CA VAL A 131 -0.29 10.53 -19.52
C VAL A 131 0.63 10.62 -18.30
N SER A 132 0.49 9.71 -17.34
CA SER A 132 1.33 9.67 -16.13
C SER A 132 2.77 9.31 -16.45
N ASP A 133 3.69 9.77 -15.61
CA ASP A 133 5.12 9.45 -15.73
C ASP A 133 5.35 7.93 -15.66
N PRO A 134 5.99 7.33 -16.70
CA PRO A 134 6.38 5.92 -16.69
C PRO A 134 7.15 5.49 -15.45
N SER A 135 7.95 6.37 -14.83
CA SER A 135 8.66 6.06 -13.58
C SER A 135 7.67 5.70 -12.46
N HIS A 136 6.64 6.51 -12.25
CA HIS A 136 5.61 6.26 -11.23
C HIS A 136 4.87 4.94 -11.46
N ILE A 137 4.48 4.68 -12.71
CA ILE A 137 3.79 3.45 -13.11
C ILE A 137 4.68 2.23 -12.85
N SER A 138 5.97 2.33 -13.17
CA SER A 138 6.93 1.24 -12.94
C SER A 138 7.11 0.94 -11.45
N GLN A 139 7.10 1.96 -10.59
CA GLN A 139 7.21 1.80 -9.14
C GLN A 139 5.97 1.09 -8.57
N LEU A 140 4.77 1.48 -9.00
CA LEU A 140 3.53 0.80 -8.60
C LEU A 140 3.55 -0.67 -9.04
N ALA A 141 3.88 -0.93 -10.31
CA ALA A 141 3.93 -2.30 -10.83
C ALA A 141 4.97 -3.15 -10.08
N PHE A 142 6.15 -2.59 -9.82
CA PHE A 142 7.22 -3.27 -9.09
C PHE A 142 6.82 -3.57 -7.64
N ALA A 143 6.22 -2.60 -6.93
CA ALA A 143 5.78 -2.79 -5.55
C ALA A 143 4.75 -3.91 -5.41
N GLN A 144 3.85 -4.05 -6.39
CA GLN A 144 2.81 -5.07 -6.35
C GLN A 144 3.30 -6.45 -6.81
N GLN A 145 4.22 -6.51 -7.79
CA GLN A 145 4.81 -7.78 -8.26
C GLN A 145 5.86 -8.34 -7.31
N HIS A 146 6.56 -7.45 -6.60
CA HIS A 146 7.69 -7.79 -5.75
C HIS A 146 7.62 -7.07 -4.39
N PRO A 147 6.59 -7.33 -3.56
CA PRO A 147 6.38 -6.58 -2.33
C PRO A 147 7.60 -6.56 -1.43
N ARG A 148 8.22 -7.74 -1.23
CA ARG A 148 9.40 -7.92 -0.38
C ARG A 148 10.60 -7.11 -0.85
N LEU A 149 10.92 -7.17 -2.15
CA LEU A 149 12.05 -6.43 -2.73
C LEU A 149 11.84 -4.91 -2.70
N SER A 150 10.59 -4.47 -2.87
CA SER A 150 10.23 -3.04 -2.85
C SER A 150 10.39 -2.42 -1.45
N ARG A 151 10.08 -3.17 -0.40
CA ARG A 151 10.32 -2.74 0.99
C ARG A 151 11.82 -2.56 1.26
N ASP A 152 12.65 -3.50 0.84
CA ASP A 152 14.09 -3.47 1.09
C ASP A 152 14.80 -2.32 0.34
N CYS A 153 14.31 -1.93 -0.84
CA CYS A 153 14.82 -0.77 -1.56
C CYS A 153 14.57 0.56 -0.83
N LYS A 154 13.50 0.70 -0.03
CA LYS A 154 13.31 1.88 0.83
C LYS A 154 14.31 1.92 1.98
N THR A 155 14.72 0.77 2.51
CA THR A 155 15.82 0.67 3.48
C THR A 155 17.18 1.05 2.89
N THR A 156 17.34 0.96 1.56
CA THR A 156 18.58 1.33 0.85
C THR A 156 18.60 2.80 0.41
N LEU A 157 17.44 3.45 0.22
CA LEU A 157 17.36 4.86 -0.15
C LEU A 157 17.51 5.84 1.02
N ILE A 158 17.36 5.37 2.28
CA ILE A 158 17.69 6.15 3.48
C ILE A 158 19.20 6.11 3.80
N ASN A 159 19.96 5.18 3.21
CA ASN A 159 21.43 5.11 3.31
C ASN A 159 22.14 5.68 2.07
N LYS A 160 21.61 6.74 1.46
CA LYS A 160 22.39 7.59 0.54
C LYS A 160 23.12 8.70 1.30
N GLU A 161 23.88 8.32 2.32
CA GLU A 161 25.12 9.01 2.64
C GLU A 161 26.30 8.04 2.39
N LEU A 162 26.98 8.31 1.27
CA LEU A 162 28.38 8.01 0.97
C LEU A 162 28.89 6.58 1.25
N ARG A 163 28.96 5.77 0.18
CA ARG A 163 30.25 5.21 -0.23
C ARG A 163 30.28 4.90 -1.73
N PRO A 164 31.30 5.36 -2.48
CA PRO A 164 31.48 4.94 -3.87
C PRO A 164 31.80 3.44 -3.91
N TRP A 165 31.06 2.73 -4.76
CA TRP A 165 31.28 1.32 -5.05
C TRP A 165 32.70 1.12 -5.60
N THR A 166 33.52 0.35 -4.87
CA THR A 166 34.84 -0.10 -5.30
C THR A 166 34.72 -1.55 -5.76
N PRO A 167 34.97 -1.87 -7.03
CA PRO A 167 34.95 -3.25 -7.49
C PRO A 167 36.01 -4.10 -6.79
N PRO A 168 35.73 -5.37 -6.45
CA PRO A 168 36.73 -6.26 -5.87
C PRO A 168 37.89 -6.47 -6.85
N GLN A 169 39.12 -6.19 -6.40
CA GLN A 169 40.29 -6.58 -7.17
C GLN A 169 40.42 -8.10 -7.19
N LEU A 170 40.31 -8.67 -8.39
CA LEU A 170 40.65 -10.05 -8.68
C LEU A 170 42.12 -10.28 -8.31
N ARG A 171 42.37 -10.97 -7.19
CA ARG A 171 43.68 -11.59 -6.95
C ARG A 171 43.85 -12.67 -8.00
N ARG A 172 44.69 -12.39 -8.99
CA ARG A 172 45.30 -13.45 -9.81
C ARG A 172 46.24 -14.24 -8.89
N LEU A 173 46.03 -15.55 -8.87
CA LEU A 173 47.01 -16.53 -8.39
C LEU A 173 48.26 -16.48 -9.27
#